data_AF-A0A0V8JGT3-F1
#
_entry.id   AF-A0A0V8JGT3-F1
#
_cell.length_a   1.000
_cell.length_b   1.000
_cell.length_c   1.000
_cell.angle_alpha   90.00
_cell.angle_beta   90.00
_cell.angle_gamma   90.00
#
_symmetry.space_group_name_H-M   'P 1'
#
loop_
_entity.id
_entity.type
_entity.pdbx_description
1 polymer ?
#
loop_
_entity_poly.entity_id
_entity_poly.type
_entity_poly.pdbx_seq_one_letter_code
_entity_poly.pdbx_strand_id
1 'polypeptide(L)'
;MIKSIGIGIILSLAILLVSTVVSLSIEQIFFIGLIILVLVAIAISGFGVSGDRMRANLATESKEDRNWRVKASINIFLSALPLLVGLIISHYLM
;
A
#
# COMPACT_ATOMS: atom_id res chain seq x y z
N MET A 1 -6.69 9.28 3.77
CA MET A 1 -7.02 9.57 2.37
C MET A 1 -6.04 10.58 1.75
N ILE A 2 -6.26 11.90 1.76
CA ILE A 2 -5.31 12.86 1.13
C ILE A 2 -3.89 12.72 1.69
N LYS A 3 -3.74 12.66 3.02
CA LYS A 3 -2.44 12.43 3.68
C LYS A 3 -1.75 11.14 3.21
N SER A 4 -2.53 10.10 2.93
CA SER A 4 -2.03 8.77 2.53
C SER A 4 -1.52 8.79 1.09
N ILE A 5 -2.28 9.42 0.19
CA ILE A 5 -1.83 9.69 -1.19
C ILE A 5 -0.55 10.54 -1.15
N GLY A 6 -0.51 11.57 -0.30
CA GLY A 6 0.69 12.39 -0.10
C GLY A 6 1.91 11.58 0.34
N ILE A 7 1.74 10.63 1.28
CA ILE A 7 2.82 9.70 1.68
C ILE A 7 3.27 8.85 0.49
N GLY A 8 2.34 8.33 -0.32
CA GLY A 8 2.67 7.59 -1.53
C GLY A 8 3.48 8.42 -2.53
N ILE A 9 3.12 9.69 -2.74
CA ILE A 9 3.87 10.61 -3.61
C ILE A 9 5.29 10.82 -3.08
N ILE A 10 5.44 11.08 -1.78
CA ILE A 10 6.76 11.25 -1.15
C ILE A 10 7.60 9.97 -1.32
N LEU A 11 6.99 8.80 -1.14
CA LEU A 11 7.66 7.52 -1.32
C LEU A 11 8.08 7.29 -2.77
N SER A 12 7.23 7.62 -3.75
CA SER A 12 7.57 7.56 -5.18
C SER A 12 8.75 8.47 -5.54
N LEU A 13 8.78 9.69 -5.00
CA LEU A 13 9.90 10.62 -5.22
C LEU A 13 11.19 10.09 -4.60
N ALA A 14 11.12 9.50 -3.41
CA ALA A 14 12.26 8.87 -2.76
C ALA A 14 12.79 7.67 -3.58
N ILE A 15 11.91 6.84 -4.14
CA ILE A 15 12.29 5.73 -5.03
C ILE A 15 13.04 6.27 -6.25
N LEU A 16 12.52 7.30 -6.92
CA LEU A 16 13.19 7.92 -8.07
C LEU A 16 14.59 8.44 -7.71
N LEU A 17 14.70 9.17 -6.59
CA LEU A 17 15.98 9.71 -6.12
C LEU A 17 16.99 8.61 -5.80
N VAL A 18 16.60 7.60 -5.02
CA VAL A 18 17.52 6.54 -4.60
C VAL A 18 17.93 5.66 -5.78
N SER A 19 16.98 5.30 -6.65
CA SER A 19 17.26 4.43 -7.80
C SER A 19 18.21 5.08 -8.80
N THR A 20 18.10 6.40 -9.01
CA THR A 20 19.02 7.16 -9.88
C THR A 20 20.43 7.26 -9.30
N VAL A 21 20.57 7.39 -7.98
CA VAL A 21 21.90 7.43 -7.32
C VAL A 21 22.57 6.06 -7.28
N VAL A 22 21.81 4.99 -7.03
CA VAL A 22 22.34 3.63 -6.82
C VAL A 22 22.35 2.80 -8.11
N SER A 23 21.84 3.34 -9.24
CA SER A 23 21.73 2.65 -10.54
C SER A 23 20.92 1.35 -10.47
N LEU A 24 19.86 1.33 -9.66
CA LEU A 24 18.92 0.21 -9.59
C LEU A 24 17.78 0.40 -10.60
N SER A 25 17.15 -0.70 -11.01
CA SER A 25 15.97 -0.65 -11.88
C SER A 25 14.81 0.05 -11.16
N ILE A 26 14.48 1.25 -11.64
CA ILE A 26 13.37 2.08 -11.13
C ILE A 26 12.05 1.30 -11.21
N GLU A 27 11.78 0.66 -12.35
CA GLU A 27 10.58 -0.14 -12.59
C GLU A 27 10.45 -1.28 -11.56
N GLN A 28 11.52 -2.05 -11.35
CA GLN A 28 11.50 -3.17 -10.41
C GLN A 28 11.23 -2.70 -8.97
N ILE A 29 11.83 -1.58 -8.55
CA ILE A 29 11.62 -1.04 -7.21
C ILE A 29 10.18 -0.54 -7.03
N PHE A 30 9.63 0.16 -8.03
CA PHE A 30 8.21 0.56 -8.00
C PHE A 30 7.28 -0.65 -7.92
N PHE A 31 7.55 -1.70 -8.72
CA PHE A 31 6.77 -2.92 -8.71
C PHE A 31 6.81 -3.62 -7.35
N ILE A 32 8.00 -3.82 -6.78
CA ILE A 32 8.17 -4.45 -5.47
C ILE A 32 7.47 -3.62 -4.38
N GLY A 33 7.67 -2.31 -4.36
CA GLY A 33 7.03 -1.42 -3.39
C GLY A 33 5.50 -1.43 -3.48
N LEU A 34 4.95 -1.45 -4.70
CA LEU A 34 3.52 -1.58 -4.95
C LEU A 34 2.98 -2.89 -4.37
N ILE A 35 3.61 -4.02 -4.69
CA ILE A 35 3.19 -5.34 -4.21
C ILE A 35 3.24 -5.40 -2.68
N ILE A 36 4.31 -4.91 -2.05
CA ILE A 36 4.44 -4.89 -0.59
C ILE A 36 3.27 -4.10 0.04
N LEU A 37 3.00 -2.88 -0.43
CA LEU A 37 1.93 -2.06 0.15
C LEU A 37 0.55 -2.70 -0.04
N VAL A 38 0.28 -3.29 -1.22
CA VAL A 38 -0.98 -3.99 -1.49
C VAL A 38 -1.13 -5.22 -0.58
N LEU A 39 -0.09 -6.04 -0.45
CA LEU A 39 -0.11 -7.22 0.42
C LEU A 39 -0.31 -6.85 1.89
N VAL A 40 0.35 -5.79 2.37
CA VAL A 40 0.16 -5.28 3.74
C VAL A 40 -1.27 -4.78 3.94
N ALA A 41 -1.83 -4.06 2.97
CA ALA A 41 -3.24 -3.61 3.04
C ALA A 41 -4.21 -4.80 3.11
N ILE A 42 -3.99 -5.84 2.30
CA ILE A 42 -4.79 -7.07 2.32
C ILE A 42 -4.66 -7.79 3.67
N ALA A 43 -3.43 -7.97 4.16
CA ALA A 43 -3.17 -8.65 5.43
C ALA A 43 -3.88 -7.95 6.61
N ILE A 44 -3.86 -6.61 6.63
CA ILE A 44 -4.54 -5.83 7.67
C ILE A 44 -6.05 -5.84 7.48
N SER A 45 -6.56 -5.79 6.25
CA SER A 45 -8.01 -5.68 5.99
C SER A 45 -8.86 -6.85 6.52
N GLY A 46 -8.24 -8.02 6.69
CA GLY A 46 -8.94 -9.27 7.04
C GLY A 46 -9.53 -10.01 5.84
N PHE A 47 -9.28 -9.55 4.61
CA PHE A 47 -9.75 -10.20 3.38
C PHE A 47 -9.36 -11.68 3.26
N GLY A 48 -8.17 -12.05 3.74
CA GLY A 48 -7.68 -13.44 3.69
C GLY A 48 -8.21 -14.36 4.80
N VAL A 49 -9.08 -13.87 5.70
CA VAL A 49 -9.59 -14.64 6.84
C VAL A 49 -10.88 -15.37 6.45
N SER A 50 -11.06 -16.61 6.93
CA SER A 50 -12.29 -17.37 6.68
C SER A 50 -13.53 -16.65 7.23
N GLY A 51 -14.67 -16.81 6.55
CA GLY A 51 -15.92 -16.13 6.92
C GLY A 51 -16.36 -16.40 8.37
N ASP A 52 -16.22 -17.63 8.85
CA ASP A 52 -16.58 -17.97 10.24
C ASP A 52 -15.68 -17.26 11.27
N ARG A 53 -14.38 -17.21 11.00
CA ARG A 53 -13.43 -16.47 11.86
C ARG A 53 -13.69 -14.97 11.78
N MET A 54 -14.05 -14.45 10.61
CA MET A 54 -14.42 -13.05 10.46
C MET A 54 -15.67 -12.70 11.27
N ARG A 55 -16.71 -13.55 11.24
CA ARG A 55 -17.92 -13.36 12.05
C ARG A 55 -17.61 -13.37 13.55
N ALA A 56 -16.77 -14.30 14.00
CA ALA A 56 -16.34 -14.35 15.40
C ALA A 56 -15.55 -13.09 15.80
N ASN A 57 -14.59 -12.67 14.98
CA ASN A 57 -13.81 -11.45 15.21
C ASN A 57 -14.72 -10.21 15.25
N LEU A 58 -15.68 -10.09 14.33
CA LEU A 58 -16.61 -8.96 14.31
C LEU A 58 -17.55 -8.92 15.53
N ALA A 59 -17.79 -10.05 16.20
CA ALA A 59 -18.60 -10.12 17.40
C ALA A 59 -17.83 -9.70 18.67
N THR A 60 -16.50 -9.87 18.69
CA THR A 60 -15.66 -9.58 19.86
C THR A 60 -14.81 -8.31 19.71
N GLU A 61 -14.54 -7.88 18.48
CA GLU A 61 -13.73 -6.70 18.19
C GLU A 61 -14.41 -5.41 18.61
N SER A 62 -13.64 -4.51 19.23
CA SER A 62 -14.13 -3.18 19.59
C SER A 62 -14.42 -2.33 18.33
N LYS A 63 -15.33 -1.36 18.44
CA LYS A 63 -15.60 -0.44 17.32
C LYS A 63 -14.35 0.36 16.93
N GLU A 64 -13.50 0.67 17.90
CA GLU A 64 -12.26 1.43 17.68
C GLU A 64 -11.25 0.61 16.88
N ASP A 65 -10.99 -0.62 17.30
CA ASP A 65 -10.07 -1.54 16.59
C ASP A 65 -10.54 -1.81 15.17
N ARG A 66 -11.84 -2.03 14.98
CA ARG A 66 -12.43 -2.23 13.66
C ARG A 66 -12.23 -1.03 12.76
N ASN A 67 -12.51 0.17 13.28
CA ASN A 67 -12.32 1.41 12.54
C ASN A 67 -10.85 1.64 12.21
N TRP A 68 -9.94 1.34 13.14
CA TRP A 68 -8.51 1.41 12.91
C TRP A 68 -8.10 0.46 11.79
N ARG A 69 -8.50 -0.81 11.83
CA ARG A 69 -8.15 -1.83 10.83
C ARG A 69 -8.60 -1.43 9.42
N VAL A 70 -9.86 -1.02 9.28
CA VAL A 70 -10.42 -0.58 8.00
C VAL A 70 -9.73 0.68 7.51
N LYS A 71 -9.52 1.67 8.38
CA LYS A 71 -8.86 2.92 7.99
C LYS A 71 -7.39 2.73 7.64
N ALA A 72 -6.68 1.87 8.37
CA ALA A 72 -5.29 1.53 8.11
C ALA A 72 -5.13 0.82 6.76
N SER A 73 -5.91 -0.23 6.50
CA SER A 73 -5.87 -0.95 5.22
C SER A 73 -6.18 -0.04 4.03
N ILE A 74 -7.24 0.79 4.11
CA ILE A 74 -7.56 1.77 3.05
C ILE A 74 -6.43 2.77 2.87
N ASN A 75 -5.90 3.34 3.94
CA ASN A 75 -4.83 4.33 3.83
C ASN A 75 -3.56 3.74 3.21
N ILE A 76 -3.17 2.51 3.58
CA ILE A 76 -2.00 1.82 3.01
C ILE A 76 -2.23 1.54 1.51
N PHE A 77 -3.43 1.05 1.15
CA PHE A 77 -3.79 0.85 -0.26
C PHE A 77 -3.74 2.15 -1.07
N LEU A 78 -4.25 3.25 -0.52
CA LEU A 78 -4.19 4.57 -1.17
C LEU A 78 -2.75 5.08 -1.35
N SER A 79 -1.85 4.79 -0.40
CA SER A 79 -0.43 5.11 -0.54
C SER A 79 0.26 4.29 -1.64
N ALA A 80 -0.30 3.15 -2.05
CA ALA A 80 0.22 2.33 -3.13
C ALA A 80 -0.11 2.89 -4.53
N LEU A 81 -1.16 3.71 -4.66
CA LEU A 81 -1.58 4.26 -5.96
C LEU A 81 -0.51 5.15 -6.61
N PRO A 82 0.16 6.08 -5.91
CA PRO A 82 1.28 6.83 -6.49
C PRO A 82 2.46 5.96 -6.92
N LEU A 83 2.66 4.78 -6.30
CA LEU A 83 3.68 3.82 -6.74
C LEU A 83 3.25 3.12 -8.03
N LEU A 84 1.97 2.77 -8.18
CA LEU A 84 1.43 2.27 -9.45
C LEU A 84 1.58 3.29 -10.57
N VAL A 85 1.31 4.57 -10.30
CA VAL A 85 1.55 5.65 -11.26
C VAL A 85 3.04 5.75 -11.61
N GLY A 86 3.93 5.69 -10.62
CA GLY A 86 5.38 5.67 -10.84
C GLY A 86 5.85 4.46 -11.66
N LEU A 87 5.26 3.28 -11.43
CA LEU A 87 5.52 2.07 -12.21
C LEU A 87 5.13 2.27 -13.67
N ILE A 88 3.91 2.77 -13.93
CA ILE A 88 3.43 3.02 -15.30
C ILE A 88 4.33 4.05 -15.99
N ILE A 89 4.65 5.16 -15.31
CA ILE A 89 5.55 6.19 -15.85
C ILE A 89 6.91 5.60 -16.18
N SER A 90 7.54 4.88 -15.24
CA SER A 90 8.87 4.32 -15.46
C SER A 90 8.89 3.25 -16.57
N HIS A 91 7.86 2.42 -16.70
CA HIS A 91 7.81 1.39 -17.74
C HIS A 91 7.65 1.98 -19.16
N TYR A 92 6.92 3.10 -19.31
CA TYR A 92 6.62 3.67 -20.63
C TYR A 92 7.47 4.89 -21.02
N LEU A 93 8.08 5.60 -20.06
CA LEU A 93 8.73 6.89 -20.29
C LEU A 93 10.22 6.93 -19.90
N MET A 94 10.76 5.89 -19.26
CA MET A 94 12.16 5.83 -18.79
C MET A 94 12.84 4.56 -19.29
#